data_AF-A0A7X0AGT1-F1
#
_entry.id   AF-A0A7X0AGT1-F1
#
_cell.length_a   1.000
_cell.length_b   1.000
_cell.length_c   1.000
_cell.angle_alpha   90.00
_cell.angle_beta   90.00
_cell.angle_gamma   90.00
#
_symmetry.space_group_name_H-M   'P 1'
#
loop_
_entity.id
_entity.type
_entity.pdbx_description
1 polymer ?
#
loop_
_entity_poly.entity_id
_entity_poly.type
_entity_poly.pdbx_seq_one_letter_code
_entity_poly.pdbx_strand_id
1 'polypeptide(L)'
;MAHSTLHTAAISYLLAHQGEHLHPDRHRLVGRCTDHLMESGISRDTATTISLQALGEVQARATSAHVDMTRSTSYAVFVVDPVSRKTVCFTAADLARYGAEQAEMTAASASTKH
;
A
#
# COMPACT_ATOMS: atom_id res chain seq x y z
N MET A 1 13.57 -9.95 -15.33
CA MET A 1 14.21 -10.47 -14.10
C MET A 1 14.48 -9.38 -13.06
N ALA A 2 14.92 -8.17 -13.43
CA ALA A 2 15.19 -7.07 -12.48
C ALA A 2 13.97 -6.59 -11.64
N HIS A 3 12.75 -6.72 -12.18
CA HIS A 3 11.53 -6.36 -11.44
C HIS A 3 11.31 -7.24 -10.19
N SER A 4 11.59 -8.54 -10.29
CA SER A 4 11.45 -9.49 -9.17
C SER A 4 12.49 -9.26 -8.08
N THR A 5 13.70 -8.80 -8.44
CA THR A 5 14.76 -8.48 -7.46
C THR A 5 14.45 -7.19 -6.69
N LEU A 6 13.97 -6.14 -7.38
CA LEU A 6 13.57 -4.88 -6.74
C LEU A 6 12.35 -5.06 -5.82
N HIS A 7 11.39 -5.88 -6.24
CA HIS A 7 10.24 -6.22 -5.42
C HIS A 7 10.61 -6.97 -4.15
N THR A 8 11.51 -7.96 -4.25
CA THR A 8 12.05 -8.67 -3.08
C THR A 8 12.82 -7.73 -2.14
N ALA A 9 13.58 -6.79 -2.68
CA ALA A 9 14.27 -5.76 -1.89
C ALA A 9 13.27 -4.86 -1.15
N ALA A 10 12.19 -4.45 -1.81
CA ALA A 10 11.12 -3.67 -1.21
C ALA A 10 10.42 -4.41 -0.07
N ILE A 11 10.07 -5.68 -0.25
CA ILE A 11 9.49 -6.53 0.81
C ILE A 11 10.44 -6.61 2.01
N SER A 12 11.73 -6.87 1.75
CA SER A 12 12.74 -6.98 2.82
C SER A 12 12.87 -5.67 3.59
N TYR A 13 12.90 -4.54 2.88
CA TYR A 13 12.93 -3.21 3.49
C TYR A 13 11.70 -2.98 4.37
N LEU A 14 10.49 -3.23 3.86
CA LEU A 14 9.25 -3.00 4.59
C LEU A 14 9.16 -3.88 5.84
N LEU A 15 9.54 -5.16 5.75
CA LEU A 15 9.53 -6.08 6.90
C LEU A 15 10.52 -5.66 7.99
N ALA A 16 11.68 -5.12 7.62
CA ALA A 16 12.67 -4.65 8.58
C ALA A 16 12.23 -3.37 9.32
N HIS A 17 11.52 -2.47 8.64
CA HIS A 17 11.21 -1.14 9.17
C HIS A 17 9.75 -0.95 9.62
N GLN A 18 8.86 -1.93 9.40
CA GLN A 18 7.45 -1.86 9.83
C GLN A 18 7.28 -1.79 11.36
N GLY A 19 8.25 -2.29 12.13
CA GLY A 19 8.26 -2.24 13.60
C GLY A 19 8.84 -0.96 14.19
N GLU A 20 9.52 -0.14 13.39
CA GLU A 20 10.15 1.10 13.84
C GLU A 20 9.17 2.26 13.99
N HIS A 21 7.97 2.14 13.40
CA HIS A 21 6.91 3.13 13.47
C HIS A 21 5.61 2.43 13.89
N LEU A 22 5.17 2.67 15.12
CA LEU A 22 3.90 2.19 15.69
C LEU A 22 2.68 2.73 14.94
N HIS A 23 2.45 2.34 13.68
CA HIS A 23 1.17 2.40 12.95
C HIS A 23 0.67 3.72 12.31
N PRO A 24 1.07 4.99 12.60
CA PRO A 24 0.38 6.13 11.98
C PRO A 24 0.90 6.52 10.59
N ASP A 25 2.09 6.09 10.15
CA ASP A 25 2.71 6.73 8.97
C ASP A 25 3.14 5.74 7.88
N ARG A 26 2.15 4.98 7.39
CA ARG A 26 2.28 4.13 6.19
C ARG A 26 2.85 4.91 5.01
N HIS A 27 2.45 6.17 4.84
CA HIS A 27 2.94 7.03 3.76
C HIS A 27 4.44 7.28 3.86
N ARG A 28 4.95 7.58 5.06
CA ARG A 28 6.39 7.75 5.27
C ARG A 28 7.17 6.45 5.11
N LEU A 29 6.63 5.31 5.53
CA LEU A 29 7.28 4.01 5.30
C LEU A 29 7.42 3.71 3.81
N VAL A 30 6.35 3.92 3.02
CA VAL A 30 6.39 3.79 1.56
C VAL A 30 7.34 4.79 0.92
N GLY A 31 7.35 6.05 1.38
CA GLY A 31 8.25 7.09 0.91
C GLY A 31 9.72 6.72 1.12
N ARG A 32 10.08 6.23 2.31
CA ARG A 32 11.44 5.75 2.61
C ARG A 32 11.83 4.52 1.78
N CYS A 33 10.90 3.58 1.60
CA CYS A 33 11.13 2.44 0.71
C CYS A 33 11.34 2.90 -0.74
N THR A 34 10.56 3.88 -1.21
CA THR A 34 10.70 4.47 -2.55
C THR A 34 12.07 5.10 -2.71
N ASP A 35 12.51 5.94 -1.75
CA ASP A 35 13.81 6.60 -1.81
C ASP A 35 14.96 5.58 -1.80
N HIS A 36 14.85 4.49 -1.03
CA HIS A 36 15.81 3.40 -1.04
C HIS A 36 15.89 2.68 -2.41
N LEU A 37 14.75 2.38 -3.04
CA LEU A 37 14.74 1.75 -4.36
C LEU A 37 15.31 2.69 -5.44
N MET A 38 15.14 4.00 -5.32
CA MET A 38 15.71 4.97 -6.26
C MET A 38 17.25 4.96 -6.25
N GLU A 39 17.90 4.53 -5.17
CA GLU A 39 19.36 4.36 -5.11
C GLU A 39 19.86 3.33 -6.14
N SER A 40 18.99 2.44 -6.64
CA SER A 40 19.29 1.50 -7.71
C SER A 40 19.15 2.10 -9.13
N GLY A 41 18.89 3.41 -9.26
CA GLY A 41 18.82 4.11 -10.54
C GLY A 41 17.48 4.03 -11.27
N ILE A 42 16.40 3.60 -10.61
CA ILE A 42 15.06 3.60 -11.21
C ILE A 42 14.31 4.91 -10.94
N SER A 43 13.30 5.20 -11.76
CA SER A 43 12.47 6.39 -11.58
C SER A 43 11.67 6.34 -10.28
N ARG A 44 11.32 7.51 -9.73
CA ARG A 44 10.47 7.62 -8.54
C ARG A 44 9.12 6.92 -8.74
N ASP A 45 8.49 7.12 -9.90
CA ASP A 45 7.19 6.52 -10.21
C ASP A 45 7.24 4.98 -10.19
N THR A 46 8.27 4.41 -10.82
CA THR A 46 8.54 2.97 -10.79
C THR A 46 8.82 2.48 -9.38
N ALA A 47 9.67 3.18 -8.62
CA ALA A 47 9.99 2.85 -7.23
C ALA A 47 8.74 2.87 -6.34
N THR A 48 7.90 3.92 -6.45
CA THR A 48 6.66 4.06 -5.70
C THR A 48 5.68 2.93 -6.00
N THR A 49 5.52 2.57 -7.28
CA THR A 49 4.67 1.44 -7.68
C THR A 49 5.15 0.14 -7.04
N ILE A 50 6.45 -0.16 -7.12
CA ILE A 50 7.04 -1.37 -6.51
C ILE A 50 6.86 -1.36 -4.99
N SER A 51 7.11 -0.23 -4.33
CA SER A 51 6.94 -0.10 -2.87
C SER A 51 5.48 -0.34 -2.43
N LEU A 52 4.50 0.18 -3.18
CA LEU A 52 3.08 -0.02 -2.88
C LEU A 52 2.64 -1.48 -3.11
N GLN A 53 3.12 -2.11 -4.18
CA GLN A 53 2.87 -3.53 -4.45
C GLN A 53 3.45 -4.41 -3.34
N ALA A 54 4.72 -4.18 -2.98
CA ALA A 54 5.38 -4.91 -1.91
C ALA A 54 4.67 -4.71 -0.55
N LEU A 55 4.19 -3.50 -0.26
CA LEU A 55 3.39 -3.24 0.95
C LEU A 55 2.10 -4.05 0.95
N GLY A 56 1.38 -4.09 -0.17
CA GLY A 56 0.17 -4.91 -0.31
C GLY A 56 0.44 -6.38 0.01
N GLU A 57 1.56 -6.93 -0.46
CA GLU A 57 1.95 -8.32 -0.18
C GLU A 57 2.34 -8.55 1.29
N VAL A 58 3.07 -7.62 1.90
CA VAL A 58 3.40 -7.69 3.33
C VAL A 58 2.12 -7.68 4.16
N GLN A 59 1.17 -6.79 3.85
CA GLN A 59 -0.09 -6.66 4.56
C GLN A 59 -1.05 -7.82 4.31
N ALA A 60 -1.03 -8.41 3.11
CA ALA A 60 -1.82 -9.60 2.79
C ALA A 60 -1.51 -10.78 3.71
N ARG A 61 -0.32 -10.84 4.33
CA ARG A 61 -0.01 -11.86 5.35
C ARG A 61 -0.83 -11.70 6.64
N ALA A 62 -1.33 -10.50 6.91
CA ALA A 62 -2.10 -10.18 8.11
C ALA A 62 -3.62 -10.19 7.89
N THR A 63 -4.09 -10.39 6.66
CA THR A 63 -5.52 -10.41 6.33
C THR A 63 -5.86 -11.53 5.36
N SER A 64 -7.01 -12.16 5.56
CA SER A 64 -7.59 -13.12 4.61
C SER A 64 -8.33 -12.44 3.46
N ALA A 65 -8.59 -11.14 3.57
CA ALA A 65 -9.33 -10.39 2.59
C ALA A 65 -8.51 -10.19 1.31
N HIS A 66 -9.13 -10.37 0.15
CA HIS A 66 -8.51 -10.20 -1.16
C HIS A 66 -9.46 -9.55 -2.15
N VAL A 67 -8.90 -8.99 -3.23
CA VAL A 67 -9.68 -8.47 -4.35
C VAL A 67 -10.07 -9.64 -5.27
N ASP A 68 -11.36 -9.75 -5.56
CA ASP A 68 -11.86 -10.68 -6.57
C ASP A 68 -11.62 -10.09 -7.96
N MET A 69 -10.53 -10.50 -8.59
CA MET A 69 -10.11 -10.00 -9.89
C MET A 69 -11.03 -10.47 -11.03
N THR A 70 -11.87 -11.49 -10.82
CA THR A 70 -12.81 -11.99 -11.83
C THR A 70 -14.06 -11.12 -11.91
N ARG A 71 -14.56 -10.64 -10.76
CA ARG A 71 -15.73 -9.76 -10.69
C ARG A 71 -15.40 -8.27 -10.77
N SER A 72 -14.16 -7.90 -10.42
CA SER A 72 -13.75 -6.50 -10.41
C SER A 72 -13.55 -5.94 -11.83
N THR A 73 -13.77 -4.64 -11.96
CA THR A 73 -13.52 -3.85 -13.18
C THR A 73 -12.73 -2.60 -12.82
N SER A 74 -12.36 -1.80 -13.82
CA SER A 74 -11.72 -0.50 -13.59
C SER A 74 -12.57 0.48 -12.76
N TYR A 75 -13.88 0.25 -12.62
CA TYR A 75 -14.79 1.16 -11.93
C TYR A 75 -15.42 0.57 -10.65
N ALA A 76 -15.24 -0.73 -10.40
CA ALA A 76 -15.79 -1.42 -9.24
C ALA A 76 -14.84 -2.51 -8.76
N VAL A 77 -14.45 -2.46 -7.48
CA VAL A 77 -13.54 -3.39 -6.82
C VAL A 77 -14.31 -4.20 -5.79
N PHE A 78 -14.36 -5.51 -5.98
CA PHE A 78 -14.98 -6.44 -5.03
C PHE A 78 -13.91 -6.99 -4.09
N VAL A 79 -14.06 -6.71 -2.80
CA VAL A 79 -13.20 -7.27 -1.74
C VAL A 79 -13.95 -8.39 -1.04
N VAL A 80 -13.35 -9.58 -1.02
CA VAL A 80 -13.89 -10.78 -0.40
C VAL A 80 -13.10 -11.09 0.85
N ASP A 81 -13.77 -11.22 1.98
CA ASP A 81 -13.19 -11.82 3.18
C ASP A 81 -13.74 -13.24 3.36
N PRO A 82 -12.93 -14.29 3.14
CA PRO A 82 -13.38 -15.66 3.26
C PRO A 82 -13.68 -16.06 4.72
N VAL A 83 -13.09 -15.36 5.71
CA VAL A 83 -13.32 -15.67 7.13
C VAL A 83 -14.72 -15.23 7.55
N SER A 84 -15.09 -13.98 7.27
CA SER A 84 -16.45 -13.49 7.58
C SER A 84 -17.50 -13.83 6.52
N ARG A 85 -17.08 -14.40 5.37
CA ARG A 85 -17.91 -14.63 4.16
C ARG A 85 -18.59 -13.38 3.62
N LYS A 86 -18.07 -12.19 3.95
CA LYS A 86 -18.60 -10.93 3.45
C LYS A 86 -17.91 -10.56 2.14
N THR A 87 -18.69 -10.01 1.23
CA THR A 87 -18.18 -9.31 0.05
C THR A 87 -18.62 -7.86 0.15
N VAL A 88 -17.68 -6.94 -0.04
CA VAL A 88 -17.96 -5.50 -0.14
C VAL A 88 -17.52 -5.04 -1.52
N CYS A 89 -18.30 -4.13 -2.12
CA CYS A 89 -17.94 -3.47 -3.38
C CYS A 89 -17.59 -2.02 -3.08
N PHE A 90 -16.47 -1.56 -3.65
CA PHE A 90 -16.09 -0.16 -3.68
C PHE A 90 -16.06 0.32 -5.13
N THR A 91 -16.73 1.42 -5.42
CA THR A 91 -16.58 2.07 -6.73
C THR A 91 -15.25 2.83 -6.79
N ALA A 92 -14.76 3.15 -7.99
CA ALA A 92 -13.59 4.01 -8.13
C ALA A 92 -13.78 5.38 -7.46
N ALA A 93 -15.02 5.90 -7.44
CA ALA A 93 -15.36 7.14 -6.73
C ALA A 93 -15.26 6.98 -5.20
N ASP A 94 -15.71 5.86 -4.65
CA ASP A 94 -15.53 5.55 -3.22
C ASP A 94 -14.06 5.51 -2.85
N LEU A 95 -13.24 4.80 -3.64
CA LEU A 95 -11.80 4.69 -3.39
C LEU A 95 -11.07 6.03 -3.50
N ALA A 96 -11.43 6.86 -4.48
CA ALA A 96 -10.88 8.20 -4.62
C ALA A 96 -11.22 9.10 -3.41
N ARG A 97 -12.48 9.05 -2.96
CA ARG A 97 -12.92 9.78 -1.77
C ARG A 97 -12.19 9.32 -0.51
N TYR A 98 -12.11 8.00 -0.27
CA TYR A 98 -11.37 7.47 0.87
C TYR A 98 -9.88 7.80 0.79
N GLY A 99 -9.29 7.81 -0.41
CA GLY A 99 -7.91 8.24 -0.62
C GLY A 99 -7.68 9.70 -0.21
N ALA A 100 -8.59 10.59 -0.59
CA ALA A 100 -8.55 12.01 -0.22
C ALA A 100 -8.69 12.20 1.31
N GLU A 101 -9.67 11.55 1.94
CA GLU A 101 -9.88 11.59 3.39
C GLU A 101 -8.65 11.10 4.18
N GLN A 102 -7.98 10.05 3.69
CA GLN A 102 -6.75 9.54 4.31
C GLN A 102 -5.57 10.52 4.18
N ALA A 103 -5.45 11.21 3.04
CA ALA A 103 -4.42 12.22 2.83
C ALA A 103 -4.63 13.42 3.77
N GLU A 104 -5.86 13.88 3.92
CA GLU A 104 -6.23 14.98 4.84
C GLU A 104 -5.97 14.60 6.30
N MET A 105 -6.36 13.39 6.73
CA MET A 105 -6.12 12.92 8.09
C MET A 105 -4.62 12.75 8.39
N THR A 106 -3.82 12.34 7.41
CA THR A 106 -2.36 12.26 7.53
C THR A 106 -1.75 13.66 7.68
N ALA A 107 -2.19 14.62 6.87
CA ALA A 107 -1.73 16.01 6.96
C ALA A 107 -2.09 16.66 8.32
N ALA A 108 -3.30 16.43 8.82
CA ALA A 108 -3.74 16.93 10.12
C ALA A 108 -2.92 16.31 11.27
N SER A 109 -2.60 15.02 11.20
CA SER A 109 -1.79 14.31 12.20
C SER A 109 -0.33 14.77 12.23
N ALA A 110 0.20 15.28 11.12
CA ALA A 110 1.54 15.85 11.03
C ALA A 110 1.63 17.27 11.63
N SER A 111 0.55 18.05 11.58
CA SER A 111 0.52 19.44 12.05
C SER A 111 0.44 19.61 13.57
N THR A 112 -0.01 18.59 14.32
CA THR A 112 -0.20 18.66 15.78
C THR A 112 1.09 18.43 16.60
N LYS A 113 2.24 18.27 15.93
CA LYS A 113 3.55 17.98 16.57
C LYS A 113 4.49 19.19 16.68
N HIS A 114 3.98 20.42 16.62
CA HIS A 114 4.75 21.64 16.85
C HIS A 114 4.39 22.34 18.16
#